data_AF-A0A956XP90-F1
#
_entry.id   AF-A0A956XP90-F1
#
_cell.length_a   1.000
_cell.length_b   1.000
_cell.length_c   1.000
_cell.angle_alpha   90.00
_cell.angle_beta   90.00
_cell.angle_gamma   90.00
#
_symmetry.space_group_name_H-M   'P 1'
#
loop_
_entity.id
_entity.type
_entity.pdbx_description
1 polymer ?
#
loop_
_entity_poly.entity_id
_entity_poly.type
_entity_poly.pdbx_seq_one_letter_code
_entity_poly.pdbx_strand_id
1 'polypeptide(L)'
;YTKMERVFPNACYIGFTGTPLTKREKSTADKFGSFIHKYPMRQAVADGAVVPLLYEGRIVDQDVDKDQLERWFERTTRHLTDQEKADLKRKMSRSDAVNATEQRLKEIAYNIALHYEQNWRDTGFKAQLATTSKQIAIKYLRYLRDYGINAALVISPPDMREGHEDVSELDQPLVQAFWKRMMDQYGNEEAYNREIIRSFSEADGIEIMVVVDKLLTGFDEPRNTVLYIDKPLREHTLLQAIARVNRLAEGKDHGYIIDYRGVLGELNDAMDVYDALAEYDAEDIEGTFSDVADEISKLPQLHSDLWAIFQPVGNKQDREQMERFLEPEDRRKHFYEALTDYARCLRVVLSTTQFYENTPERRIHTYKSDLKYFHDLRQSVRKRYAEAVDYSDYEEKVRKLMDEHIRATGTSIITERVNIFEADKFDAEVEKLGTPGSKADTILNNMKRTITERMDEDPALYRRFSELVEETILAYRQGRIDELEKLAQAEALLHQIRSGHTSGLPQKLTRYQHAPAYYGILQVALNEYGLDADRLADFAIQSEKIIESYRITDWVSNLDVQNRIKRALDEMIYELEQQLGDPLPPEAVKMLIEQILEVAKARDKLVT
;
A
#
# COMPACT_ATOMS: atom_id res chain seq x y z
N TYR A 1 23.94 17.51 -3.73
CA TYR A 1 24.10 18.38 -2.56
C TYR A 1 25.57 18.48 -2.10
N THR A 2 26.14 17.51 -1.37
CA THR A 2 27.50 17.62 -0.75
C THR A 2 28.66 17.96 -1.72
N LYS A 3 28.63 17.46 -2.96
CA LYS A 3 29.61 17.86 -3.98
C LYS A 3 29.45 19.31 -4.44
N MET A 4 28.21 19.82 -4.46
CA MET A 4 27.94 21.22 -4.83
C MET A 4 28.41 22.17 -3.74
N GLU A 5 28.22 21.84 -2.45
CA GLU A 5 28.74 22.66 -1.34
C GLU A 5 30.26 22.76 -1.34
N ARG A 6 30.96 21.64 -1.59
CA ARG A 6 32.43 21.66 -1.69
C ARG A 6 32.95 22.53 -2.83
N VAL A 7 32.21 22.60 -3.93
CA VAL A 7 32.61 23.38 -5.12
C VAL A 7 32.15 24.84 -5.01
N PHE A 8 31.02 25.10 -4.37
CA PHE A 8 30.40 26.42 -4.23
C PHE A 8 30.08 26.73 -2.75
N PRO A 9 31.10 26.93 -1.90
CA PRO A 9 30.91 27.02 -0.44
C PRO A 9 30.10 28.24 0.01
N ASN A 10 29.97 29.26 -0.85
CA ASN A 10 29.23 30.49 -0.56
C ASN A 10 27.94 30.63 -1.39
N ALA A 11 27.48 29.56 -2.04
CA ALA A 11 26.24 29.61 -2.81
C ALA A 11 25.01 29.46 -1.91
N CYS A 12 23.92 30.12 -2.31
CA CYS A 12 22.60 29.90 -1.72
C CYS A 12 21.93 28.71 -2.42
N TYR A 13 21.40 27.77 -1.65
CA TYR A 13 20.69 26.59 -2.16
C TYR A 13 19.21 26.69 -1.81
N ILE A 14 18.35 26.75 -2.83
CA ILE A 14 16.89 26.80 -2.67
C ILE A 14 16.31 25.52 -3.27
N GLY A 15 15.60 24.75 -2.46
CA GLY A 15 14.91 23.53 -2.87
C GLY A 15 13.42 23.76 -3.03
N PHE A 16 12.84 23.23 -4.11
CA PHE A 16 11.40 23.16 -4.30
C PHE A 16 10.97 21.70 -4.28
N THR A 17 9.92 21.39 -3.52
CA THR A 17 9.31 20.05 -3.52
C THR A 17 7.81 20.17 -3.69
N GLY A 18 7.26 19.30 -4.55
CA GLY A 18 5.82 19.14 -4.74
C GLY A 18 5.21 17.99 -3.93
N THR A 19 6.03 17.22 -3.21
CA THR A 19 5.58 16.08 -2.41
C THR A 19 6.02 16.17 -0.94
N PRO A 20 5.22 15.63 -0.02
CA PRO A 20 5.45 15.71 1.42
C PRO A 20 6.57 14.75 1.83
N LEU A 21 7.73 15.28 2.21
CA LEU A 21 8.95 14.52 2.52
C LEU A 21 8.67 13.33 3.46
N THR A 22 9.12 12.13 3.09
CA THR A 22 9.14 10.97 3.99
C THR A 22 9.97 11.28 5.24
N LYS A 23 9.82 10.51 6.32
CA LYS A 23 10.68 10.65 7.53
C LYS A 23 12.19 10.66 7.19
N ARG A 24 12.63 9.91 6.17
CA ARG A 24 14.03 9.89 5.69
C ARG A 24 14.39 11.13 4.86
N GLU A 25 13.48 11.64 4.05
CA GLU A 25 13.69 12.84 3.24
C GLU A 25 13.59 14.13 4.06
N LYS A 26 12.85 14.13 5.18
CA LYS A 26 12.87 15.23 6.16
C LYS A 26 14.29 15.52 6.63
N SER A 27 15.04 14.47 6.99
CA SER A 27 16.48 14.56 7.31
C SER A 27 17.35 15.11 6.18
N THR A 28 16.90 14.99 4.92
CA THR A 28 17.59 15.58 3.76
C THR A 28 17.17 17.02 3.50
N ALA A 29 15.93 17.39 3.77
CA ALA A 29 15.44 18.75 3.68
C ALA A 29 15.97 19.65 4.79
N ASP A 30 16.31 19.09 5.95
CA ASP A 30 17.02 19.82 7.03
C ASP A 30 18.32 20.47 6.52
N LYS A 31 18.94 19.92 5.46
CA LYS A 31 20.13 20.51 4.81
C LYS A 31 19.83 21.83 4.10
N PHE A 32 18.58 22.07 3.71
CA PHE A 32 18.12 23.32 3.11
C PHE A 32 17.57 24.31 4.14
N GLY A 33 17.53 23.93 5.44
CA GLY A 33 16.94 24.72 6.50
C GLY A 33 15.42 24.55 6.61
N SER A 34 14.76 25.49 7.30
CA SER A 34 13.31 25.48 7.47
C SER A 34 12.57 25.86 6.18
N PHE A 35 11.30 25.47 6.10
CA PHE A 35 10.44 25.86 4.98
C PHE A 35 10.27 27.39 4.93
N ILE A 36 10.72 28.01 3.84
CA ILE A 36 10.56 29.45 3.60
C ILE A 36 9.09 29.81 3.35
N HIS A 37 8.37 28.96 2.63
CA HIS A 37 6.97 29.13 2.28
C HIS A 37 6.33 27.77 2.01
N LYS A 38 5.03 27.63 2.29
CA LYS A 38 4.24 26.42 2.01
C LYS A 38 3.02 26.83 1.19
N TYR A 39 2.69 26.06 0.15
CA TYR A 39 1.50 26.29 -0.68
C TYR A 39 0.76 24.96 -0.90
N PRO A 40 -0.14 24.59 0.02
CA PRO A 40 -0.74 23.27 0.02
C PRO A 40 -1.77 23.08 -1.11
N MET A 41 -1.97 21.84 -1.53
CA MET A 41 -2.94 21.44 -2.56
C MET A 41 -4.36 21.96 -2.30
N ARG A 42 -4.85 21.93 -1.05
CA ARG A 42 -6.18 22.49 -0.69
C ARG A 42 -6.26 23.99 -1.00
N GLN A 43 -5.20 24.74 -0.70
CA GLN A 43 -5.12 26.16 -1.01
C GLN A 43 -5.03 26.38 -2.52
N ALA A 44 -4.24 25.56 -3.24
CA ALA A 44 -4.16 25.64 -4.69
C ALA A 44 -5.51 25.39 -5.39
N VAL A 45 -6.36 24.51 -4.84
CA VAL A 45 -7.74 24.30 -5.32
C VAL A 45 -8.62 25.51 -4.98
N ALA A 46 -8.55 26.02 -3.74
CA ALA A 46 -9.34 27.18 -3.31
C ALA A 46 -9.02 28.46 -4.10
N ASP A 47 -7.75 28.64 -4.46
CA ASP A 47 -7.26 29.75 -5.29
C ASP A 47 -7.54 29.55 -6.79
N GLY A 48 -8.07 28.39 -7.18
CA GLY A 48 -8.32 28.04 -8.58
C GLY A 48 -7.04 27.86 -9.41
N ALA A 49 -5.89 27.58 -8.76
CA ALA A 49 -4.62 27.30 -9.42
C ALA A 49 -4.55 25.88 -10.01
N VAL A 50 -5.38 24.97 -9.49
CA VAL A 50 -5.57 23.59 -9.95
C VAL A 50 -7.05 23.21 -9.82
N VAL A 51 -7.51 22.25 -10.63
CA VAL A 51 -8.88 21.71 -10.49
C VAL A 51 -8.95 20.68 -9.36
N PRO A 52 -10.11 20.52 -8.70
CA PRO A 52 -10.34 19.45 -7.74
C PRO A 52 -10.21 18.05 -8.37
N LEU A 53 -9.94 17.05 -7.54
CA LEU A 53 -9.81 15.64 -7.93
C LEU A 53 -11.05 14.85 -7.51
N LEU A 54 -11.55 13.98 -8.38
CA LEU A 54 -12.59 12.99 -8.10
C LEU A 54 -11.99 11.59 -8.13
N TYR A 55 -12.28 10.78 -7.12
CA TYR A 55 -11.77 9.43 -7.00
C TYR A 55 -12.90 8.40 -7.12
N GLU A 56 -12.69 7.37 -7.93
CA GLU A 56 -13.60 6.24 -8.08
C GLU A 56 -12.83 4.93 -7.99
N GLY A 57 -13.22 4.08 -7.03
CA GLY A 57 -12.72 2.71 -6.93
C GLY A 57 -13.53 1.77 -7.82
N ARG A 58 -12.86 0.92 -8.59
CA ARG A 58 -13.47 -0.16 -9.38
C ARG A 58 -12.85 -1.48 -8.98
N ILE A 59 -13.68 -2.49 -8.73
CA ILE A 59 -13.20 -3.86 -8.52
C ILE A 59 -13.61 -4.70 -9.73
N VAL A 60 -12.66 -5.51 -10.20
CA VAL A 60 -12.91 -6.54 -11.20
C VAL A 60 -13.02 -7.85 -10.44
N ASP A 61 -14.23 -8.40 -10.40
CA ASP A 61 -14.48 -9.64 -9.69
C ASP A 61 -13.79 -10.79 -10.42
N GLN A 62 -12.98 -11.55 -9.66
CA GLN A 62 -12.32 -12.76 -10.16
C GLN A 62 -12.92 -13.97 -9.45
N ASP A 63 -13.60 -14.81 -10.21
CA ASP A 63 -14.02 -16.13 -9.78
C ASP A 63 -12.86 -17.11 -10.00
N VAL A 64 -12.34 -17.67 -8.90
CA VAL A 64 -11.18 -18.56 -8.89
C VAL A 64 -11.66 -19.92 -8.41
N ASP A 65 -11.68 -20.93 -9.29
CA ASP A 65 -11.88 -22.32 -8.88
C ASP A 65 -10.62 -22.82 -8.16
N LYS A 66 -10.57 -22.58 -6.84
CA LYS A 66 -9.42 -22.90 -5.99
C LYS A 66 -9.11 -24.40 -5.98
N ASP A 67 -10.13 -25.25 -6.00
CA ASP A 67 -9.96 -26.70 -5.95
C ASP A 67 -9.41 -27.24 -7.26
N GLN A 68 -9.84 -26.71 -8.40
CA GLN A 68 -9.27 -27.05 -9.70
C GLN A 68 -7.85 -26.50 -9.84
N LEU A 69 -7.61 -25.26 -9.41
CA LEU A 69 -6.30 -24.61 -9.45
C LEU A 69 -5.26 -25.36 -8.59
N GLU A 70 -5.62 -25.76 -7.37
CA GLU A 70 -4.73 -26.54 -6.49
C GLU A 70 -4.46 -27.95 -7.05
N ARG A 71 -5.50 -28.66 -7.55
CA ARG A 71 -5.32 -29.99 -8.16
C ARG A 71 -4.40 -29.98 -9.37
N TRP A 72 -4.51 -28.95 -10.20
CA TRP A 72 -3.68 -28.80 -11.38
C TRP A 72 -2.28 -28.23 -11.07
N PHE A 73 -2.15 -27.39 -10.05
CA PHE A 73 -0.86 -26.96 -9.52
C PHE A 73 -0.06 -28.18 -9.05
N GLU A 74 -0.68 -29.07 -8.26
CA GLU A 74 -0.07 -30.33 -7.81
C GLU A 74 0.31 -31.26 -8.97
N ARG A 75 -0.54 -31.35 -10.01
CA ARG A 75 -0.23 -32.15 -11.21
C ARG A 75 0.94 -31.58 -12.02
N THR A 76 0.98 -30.27 -12.18
CA THR A 76 2.01 -29.55 -12.96
C THR A 76 3.35 -29.55 -12.23
N THR A 77 3.33 -29.46 -10.90
CA THR A 77 4.51 -29.42 -10.03
C THR A 77 4.86 -30.78 -9.42
N ARG A 78 4.30 -31.89 -9.92
CA ARG A 78 4.47 -33.25 -9.37
C ARG A 78 5.93 -33.73 -9.23
N HIS A 79 6.83 -33.12 -9.98
CA HIS A 79 8.27 -33.45 -10.01
C HIS A 79 9.12 -32.52 -9.14
N LEU A 80 8.51 -31.49 -8.54
CA LEU A 80 9.13 -30.60 -7.58
C LEU A 80 8.98 -31.16 -6.17
N THR A 81 10.00 -30.94 -5.34
CA THR A 81 9.97 -31.20 -3.90
C THR A 81 9.02 -30.24 -3.19
N ASP A 82 8.61 -30.58 -1.95
CA ASP A 82 7.68 -29.73 -1.20
C ASP A 82 8.25 -28.34 -0.89
N GLN A 83 9.57 -28.21 -0.70
CA GLN A 83 10.23 -26.92 -0.55
C GLN A 83 10.20 -26.10 -1.84
N GLU A 84 10.46 -26.72 -2.99
CA GLU A 84 10.41 -26.07 -4.30
C GLU A 84 8.98 -25.65 -4.69
N LYS A 85 7.99 -26.49 -4.37
CA LYS A 85 6.56 -26.17 -4.51
C LYS A 85 6.19 -24.97 -3.63
N ALA A 86 6.64 -24.93 -2.39
CA ALA A 86 6.36 -23.83 -1.47
C ALA A 86 7.00 -22.52 -1.92
N ASP A 87 8.22 -22.56 -2.47
CA ASP A 87 8.91 -21.40 -3.04
C ASP A 87 8.22 -20.92 -4.33
N LEU A 88 7.81 -21.83 -5.21
CA LEU A 88 7.03 -21.50 -6.42
C LEU A 88 5.66 -20.90 -6.04
N LYS A 89 4.97 -21.49 -5.04
CA LYS A 89 3.70 -20.99 -4.52
C LYS A 89 3.87 -19.60 -3.90
N ARG A 90 4.94 -19.34 -3.14
CA ARG A 90 5.26 -17.98 -2.63
C ARG A 90 5.58 -16.98 -3.74
N LYS A 91 6.32 -17.39 -4.78
CA LYS A 91 6.64 -16.54 -5.95
C LYS A 91 5.38 -16.18 -6.75
N MET A 92 4.47 -17.13 -6.95
CA MET A 92 3.19 -16.96 -7.66
C MET A 92 2.07 -16.36 -6.79
N SER A 93 2.17 -16.45 -5.46
CA SER A 93 1.26 -15.82 -4.50
C SER A 93 1.55 -14.33 -4.30
N ARG A 94 2.72 -13.83 -4.71
CA ARG A 94 2.93 -12.38 -4.77
C ARG A 94 1.84 -11.80 -5.65
N SER A 95 1.13 -10.81 -5.11
CA SER A 95 -0.11 -10.23 -5.63
C SER A 95 -0.12 -9.96 -7.14
N ASP A 96 1.04 -9.77 -7.75
CA ASP A 96 1.19 -9.40 -9.15
C ASP A 96 0.86 -10.54 -10.13
N ALA A 97 1.06 -11.81 -9.77
CA ALA A 97 0.76 -12.92 -10.68
C ALA A 97 -0.75 -13.24 -10.74
N VAL A 98 -1.45 -13.24 -9.59
CA VAL A 98 -2.91 -13.43 -9.52
C VAL A 98 -3.67 -12.24 -10.14
N ASN A 99 -3.16 -11.02 -9.97
CA ASN A 99 -3.74 -9.81 -10.56
C ASN A 99 -3.45 -9.63 -12.06
N ALA A 100 -2.53 -10.42 -12.63
CA ALA A 100 -2.10 -10.34 -14.03
C ALA A 100 -2.75 -11.40 -14.94
N THR A 101 -3.86 -12.02 -14.52
CA THR A 101 -4.61 -12.91 -15.40
C THR A 101 -5.07 -12.17 -16.64
N GLU A 102 -4.95 -12.82 -17.79
CA GLU A 102 -5.24 -12.21 -19.09
C GLU A 102 -6.70 -11.71 -19.15
N GLN A 103 -7.60 -12.41 -18.47
CA GLN A 103 -9.02 -12.05 -18.38
C GLN A 103 -9.25 -10.75 -17.60
N ARG A 104 -8.63 -10.57 -16.42
CA ARG A 104 -8.75 -9.32 -15.65
C ARG A 104 -8.23 -8.12 -16.44
N LEU A 105 -7.08 -8.28 -17.11
CA LEU A 105 -6.50 -7.20 -17.92
C LEU A 105 -7.43 -6.79 -19.08
N LYS A 106 -8.10 -7.75 -19.71
CA LYS A 106 -9.10 -7.49 -20.77
C LYS A 106 -10.32 -6.76 -20.23
N GLU A 107 -10.88 -7.20 -19.10
CA GLU A 107 -12.02 -6.53 -18.46
C GLU A 107 -11.69 -5.10 -18.04
N ILE A 108 -10.52 -4.87 -17.45
CA ILE A 108 -10.05 -3.52 -17.11
C ILE A 108 -9.90 -2.69 -18.38
N ALA A 109 -9.24 -3.21 -19.41
CA ALA A 109 -9.06 -2.48 -20.67
C ALA A 109 -10.39 -2.15 -21.34
N TYR A 110 -11.36 -3.06 -21.32
CA TYR A 110 -12.70 -2.83 -21.84
C TYR A 110 -13.43 -1.76 -21.04
N ASN A 111 -13.40 -1.84 -19.71
CA ASN A 111 -14.00 -0.84 -18.83
C ASN A 111 -13.35 0.54 -19.02
N ILE A 112 -12.03 0.63 -19.15
CA ILE A 112 -11.30 1.87 -19.49
C ILE A 112 -11.75 2.42 -20.84
N ALA A 113 -11.81 1.58 -21.87
CA ALA A 113 -12.20 1.99 -23.22
C ALA A 113 -13.63 2.54 -23.25
N LEU A 114 -14.58 1.80 -22.67
CA LEU A 114 -15.99 2.19 -22.58
C LEU A 114 -16.15 3.49 -21.79
N HIS A 115 -15.51 3.57 -20.62
CA HIS A 115 -15.55 4.76 -19.79
C HIS A 115 -14.95 5.97 -20.51
N TYR A 116 -13.82 5.78 -21.19
CA TYR A 116 -13.18 6.86 -21.93
C TYR A 116 -14.07 7.36 -23.07
N GLU A 117 -14.61 6.43 -23.85
CA GLU A 117 -15.49 6.70 -24.97
C GLU A 117 -16.76 7.44 -24.58
N GLN A 118 -17.42 7.04 -23.48
CA GLN A 118 -18.69 7.64 -23.06
C GLN A 118 -18.55 9.07 -22.54
N ASN A 119 -17.36 9.46 -22.06
CA ASN A 119 -17.21 10.70 -21.29
C ASN A 119 -16.22 11.71 -21.94
N TRP A 120 -15.20 11.25 -22.67
CA TRP A 120 -14.14 12.13 -23.18
C TRP A 120 -13.80 11.97 -24.67
N ARG A 121 -14.35 10.98 -25.37
CA ARG A 121 -14.14 10.87 -26.83
C ARG A 121 -14.64 12.14 -27.54
N ASP A 122 -13.88 12.58 -28.53
CA ASP A 122 -14.11 13.80 -29.32
C ASP A 122 -14.08 15.14 -28.55
N THR A 123 -13.84 15.12 -27.23
CA THR A 123 -13.63 16.36 -26.43
C THR A 123 -12.20 16.90 -26.56
N GLY A 124 -11.27 16.03 -26.95
CA GLY A 124 -9.83 16.30 -26.95
C GLY A 124 -9.17 16.23 -25.57
N PHE A 125 -9.91 15.89 -24.50
CA PHE A 125 -9.32 15.51 -23.21
C PHE A 125 -8.68 14.13 -23.30
N LYS A 126 -7.61 13.94 -22.51
CA LYS A 126 -6.71 12.79 -22.61
C LYS A 126 -6.67 12.01 -21.32
N ALA A 127 -6.21 10.77 -21.38
CA ALA A 127 -6.04 9.94 -20.19
C ALA A 127 -4.69 9.24 -20.12
N GLN A 128 -4.25 8.94 -18.90
CA GLN A 128 -3.10 8.06 -18.64
C GLN A 128 -3.56 6.77 -17.97
N LEU A 129 -2.90 5.66 -18.29
CA LEU A 129 -3.06 4.37 -17.60
C LEU A 129 -1.73 3.96 -16.97
N ALA A 130 -1.67 3.96 -15.64
CA ALA A 130 -0.52 3.53 -14.86
C ALA A 130 -0.57 2.02 -14.55
N THR A 131 0.48 1.29 -14.92
CA THR A 131 0.52 -0.18 -14.85
C THR A 131 1.78 -0.69 -14.12
N THR A 132 1.76 -1.95 -13.67
CA THR A 132 2.83 -2.54 -12.85
C THR A 132 4.10 -2.89 -13.62
N SER A 133 4.01 -3.35 -14.87
CA SER A 133 5.17 -3.83 -15.63
C SER A 133 5.09 -3.49 -17.11
N LYS A 134 6.25 -3.43 -17.78
CA LYS A 134 6.34 -3.19 -19.24
C LYS A 134 5.52 -4.22 -20.04
N GLN A 135 5.47 -5.46 -19.57
CA GLN A 135 4.75 -6.53 -20.22
C GLN A 135 3.23 -6.36 -20.14
N ILE A 136 2.73 -6.01 -18.95
CA ILE A 136 1.32 -5.68 -18.73
C ILE A 136 0.93 -4.42 -19.52
N ALA A 137 1.81 -3.43 -19.57
CA ALA A 137 1.60 -2.22 -20.36
C ALA A 137 1.46 -2.52 -21.87
N ILE A 138 2.27 -3.43 -22.43
CA ILE A 138 2.14 -3.89 -23.81
C ILE A 138 0.80 -4.62 -24.04
N LYS A 139 0.35 -5.43 -23.08
CA LYS A 139 -0.96 -6.11 -23.14
C LYS A 139 -2.11 -5.10 -23.13
N TYR A 140 -2.09 -4.13 -22.22
CA TYR A 140 -3.08 -3.05 -22.16
C TYR A 140 -3.11 -2.24 -23.45
N LEU A 141 -1.95 -1.86 -23.99
CA LEU A 141 -1.87 -1.17 -25.27
C LEU A 141 -2.59 -1.95 -26.38
N ARG A 142 -2.38 -3.26 -26.45
CA ARG A 142 -3.05 -4.12 -27.43
C ARG A 142 -4.57 -4.11 -27.22
N TYR A 143 -5.04 -4.38 -26.00
CA TYR A 143 -6.48 -4.46 -25.73
C TYR A 143 -7.21 -3.14 -25.95
N LEU A 144 -6.64 -2.02 -25.50
CA LEU A 144 -7.22 -0.69 -25.75
C LEU A 144 -7.38 -0.42 -27.26
N ARG A 145 -6.37 -0.79 -28.06
CA ARG A 145 -6.44 -0.67 -29.53
C ARG A 145 -7.47 -1.61 -30.15
N ASP A 146 -7.57 -2.84 -29.66
CA ASP A 146 -8.58 -3.80 -30.10
C ASP A 146 -10.01 -3.30 -29.80
N TYR A 147 -10.18 -2.55 -28.71
CA TYR A 147 -11.44 -1.86 -28.36
C TYR A 147 -11.61 -0.49 -29.03
N GLY A 148 -10.75 -0.14 -30.00
CA GLY A 148 -10.90 1.06 -30.82
C GLY A 148 -10.41 2.36 -30.18
N ILE A 149 -9.60 2.30 -29.12
CA ILE A 149 -8.95 3.47 -28.52
C ILE A 149 -7.62 3.75 -29.26
N ASN A 150 -7.39 5.01 -29.61
CA ASN A 150 -6.09 5.48 -30.09
C ASN A 150 -5.09 5.57 -28.93
N ALA A 151 -4.53 4.43 -28.53
CA ALA A 151 -3.60 4.33 -27.41
C ALA A 151 -2.13 4.25 -27.84
N ALA A 152 -1.25 4.82 -27.01
CA ALA A 152 0.20 4.68 -27.11
C ALA A 152 0.81 4.21 -25.79
N LEU A 153 2.04 3.69 -25.86
CA LEU A 153 2.81 3.24 -24.69
C LEU A 153 4.09 4.06 -24.63
N VAL A 154 4.55 4.39 -23.42
CA VAL A 154 5.89 4.96 -23.16
C VAL A 154 6.57 4.15 -22.05
N ILE A 155 7.77 3.63 -22.32
CA ILE A 155 8.58 2.81 -21.40
C ILE A 155 10.08 3.16 -21.51
N SER A 156 10.92 2.73 -20.56
CA SER A 156 12.39 2.76 -20.73
C SER A 156 12.94 1.55 -21.50
N PRO A 157 14.21 1.61 -21.94
CA PRO A 157 14.90 0.47 -22.52
C PRO A 157 14.75 -0.81 -21.69
N PRO A 158 14.73 -2.00 -22.31
CA PRO A 158 14.54 -3.28 -21.62
C PRO A 158 15.49 -3.50 -20.44
N ASP A 159 16.73 -2.99 -20.53
CA ASP A 159 17.78 -3.17 -19.53
C ASP A 159 17.66 -2.24 -18.30
N MET A 160 16.76 -1.25 -18.36
CA MET A 160 16.43 -0.40 -17.21
C MET A 160 15.30 -1.01 -16.39
N ARG A 161 15.52 -1.11 -15.07
CA ARG A 161 14.51 -1.59 -14.11
C ARG A 161 13.42 -0.54 -13.95
N GLU A 162 12.19 -0.90 -14.34
CA GLU A 162 10.96 -0.17 -14.04
C GLU A 162 9.94 -1.17 -13.50
N GLY A 163 9.27 -0.82 -12.41
CA GLY A 163 8.15 -1.59 -11.86
C GLY A 163 8.47 -2.80 -10.97
N HIS A 164 9.65 -3.44 -11.00
CA HIS A 164 10.00 -4.59 -10.13
C HIS A 164 11.52 -4.81 -9.88
N GLU A 165 11.85 -5.53 -8.78
CA GLU A 165 13.22 -6.00 -8.45
C GLU A 165 13.56 -7.39 -9.04
N ASP A 166 12.56 -8.21 -9.38
CA ASP A 166 12.74 -9.57 -9.90
C ASP A 166 12.44 -9.62 -11.41
N VAL A 167 13.45 -10.01 -12.20
CA VAL A 167 13.29 -10.33 -13.63
C VAL A 167 13.01 -11.83 -13.71
N SER A 168 11.84 -12.24 -14.19
CA SER A 168 11.71 -13.58 -14.78
C SER A 168 12.40 -13.52 -16.15
N GLU A 169 13.36 -14.43 -16.40
CA GLU A 169 14.11 -14.48 -17.67
C GLU A 169 13.19 -14.63 -18.90
N LEU A 170 11.96 -15.12 -18.68
CA LEU A 170 10.91 -15.29 -19.69
C LEU A 170 10.30 -13.98 -20.22
N ASP A 171 10.38 -12.88 -19.47
CA ASP A 171 9.60 -11.67 -19.80
C ASP A 171 10.31 -10.73 -20.78
N GLN A 172 11.58 -11.00 -21.10
CA GLN A 172 12.43 -10.17 -21.96
C GLN A 172 12.05 -10.14 -23.46
N PRO A 173 11.65 -11.25 -24.13
CA PRO A 173 11.51 -11.27 -25.59
C PRO A 173 10.40 -10.35 -26.12
N LEU A 174 9.24 -10.29 -25.45
CA LEU A 174 8.12 -9.43 -25.87
C LEU A 174 8.49 -7.94 -25.73
N VAL A 175 9.11 -7.58 -24.61
CA VAL A 175 9.53 -6.19 -24.33
C VAL A 175 10.64 -5.78 -25.29
N GLN A 176 11.62 -6.65 -25.54
CA GLN A 176 12.70 -6.40 -26.51
C GLN A 176 12.17 -6.26 -27.94
N ALA A 177 11.24 -7.12 -28.37
CA ALA A 177 10.64 -7.04 -29.69
C ALA A 177 9.83 -5.74 -29.87
N PHE A 178 9.02 -5.37 -28.86
CA PHE A 178 8.30 -4.10 -28.87
C PHE A 178 9.26 -2.91 -28.93
N TRP A 179 10.28 -2.90 -28.07
CA TRP A 179 11.27 -1.83 -28.00
C TRP A 179 12.02 -1.67 -29.32
N LYS A 180 12.52 -2.76 -29.88
CA LYS A 180 13.19 -2.78 -31.18
C LYS A 180 12.30 -2.19 -32.27
N ARG A 181 11.02 -2.58 -32.33
CA ARG A 181 10.06 -2.02 -33.29
C ARG A 181 9.89 -0.51 -33.15
N MET A 182 9.85 0.01 -31.92
CA MET A 182 9.77 1.46 -31.70
C MET A 182 11.07 2.16 -32.12
N MET A 183 12.24 1.59 -31.83
CA MET A 183 13.52 2.16 -32.28
C MET A 183 13.67 2.11 -33.80
N ASP A 184 13.21 1.05 -34.45
CA ASP A 184 13.22 0.94 -35.92
C ASP A 184 12.26 1.98 -36.56
N GLN A 185 11.12 2.27 -35.91
CA GLN A 185 10.12 3.23 -36.39
C GLN A 185 10.54 4.69 -36.17
N TYR A 186 11.07 5.03 -34.99
CA TYR A 186 11.36 6.41 -34.57
C TYR A 186 12.86 6.75 -34.57
N GLY A 187 13.73 5.77 -34.82
CA GLY A 187 15.19 5.90 -34.87
C GLY A 187 15.87 5.83 -33.50
N ASN A 188 15.33 6.52 -32.49
CA ASN A 188 15.88 6.51 -31.13
C ASN A 188 14.82 6.83 -30.07
N GLU A 189 15.17 6.64 -28.80
CA GLU A 189 14.29 6.86 -27.65
C GLU A 189 13.80 8.31 -27.52
N GLU A 190 14.65 9.29 -27.76
CA GLU A 190 14.27 10.70 -27.62
C GLU A 190 13.23 11.10 -28.67
N ALA A 191 13.41 10.67 -29.91
CA ALA A 191 12.48 10.90 -31.01
C ALA A 191 11.15 10.17 -30.76
N TYR A 192 11.20 8.93 -30.29
CA TYR A 192 10.03 8.15 -29.90
C TYR A 192 9.22 8.86 -28.81
N ASN A 193 9.83 9.20 -27.68
CA ASN A 193 9.12 9.84 -26.57
C ASN A 193 8.55 11.20 -26.99
N ARG A 194 9.32 11.98 -27.75
CA ARG A 194 8.89 13.30 -28.23
C ARG A 194 7.67 13.22 -29.14
N GLU A 195 7.65 12.25 -30.05
CA GLU A 195 6.53 12.09 -30.98
C GLU A 195 5.25 11.63 -30.28
N ILE A 196 5.37 10.68 -29.34
CA ILE A 196 4.23 10.24 -28.51
C ILE A 196 3.70 11.39 -27.65
N ILE A 197 4.58 12.15 -27.00
CA ILE A 197 4.19 13.32 -26.20
C ILE A 197 3.53 14.40 -27.06
N ARG A 198 4.09 14.69 -28.25
CA ARG A 198 3.52 15.65 -29.21
C ARG A 198 2.12 15.22 -29.65
N SER A 199 1.95 13.97 -30.04
CA SER A 199 0.63 13.47 -30.45
C SER A 199 -0.35 13.40 -29.27
N PHE A 200 0.11 13.16 -28.05
CA PHE A 200 -0.76 13.18 -26.87
C PHE A 200 -1.30 14.58 -26.54
N SER A 201 -0.58 15.66 -26.86
CA SER A 201 -1.07 17.03 -26.62
C SER A 201 -2.08 17.52 -27.69
N GLU A 202 -2.06 16.90 -28.88
CA GLU A 202 -2.98 17.19 -29.99
C GLU A 202 -4.40 16.67 -29.71
N ALA A 203 -5.44 17.43 -30.09
CA ALA A 203 -6.83 17.10 -29.73
C ALA A 203 -7.28 15.76 -30.31
N ASP A 204 -6.94 15.54 -31.58
CA ASP A 204 -7.20 14.37 -32.42
C ASP A 204 -6.07 13.33 -32.38
N GLY A 205 -5.01 13.59 -31.61
CA GLY A 205 -3.91 12.64 -31.43
C GLY A 205 -4.23 11.53 -30.43
N ILE A 206 -3.21 11.01 -29.75
CA ILE A 206 -3.34 9.87 -28.83
C ILE A 206 -4.39 10.19 -27.75
N GLU A 207 -5.35 9.29 -27.54
CA GLU A 207 -6.43 9.39 -26.56
C GLU A 207 -5.95 8.93 -25.17
N ILE A 208 -5.30 7.76 -25.11
CA ILE A 208 -4.81 7.15 -23.86
C ILE A 208 -3.32 6.82 -23.95
N MET A 209 -2.55 7.30 -22.98
CA MET A 209 -1.14 6.97 -22.83
C MET A 209 -0.93 5.96 -21.70
N VAL A 210 -0.50 4.74 -22.06
CA VAL A 210 -0.14 3.69 -21.11
C VAL A 210 1.30 3.91 -20.64
N VAL A 211 1.52 3.84 -19.32
CA VAL A 211 2.81 4.09 -18.68
C VAL A 211 3.09 3.06 -17.57
N VAL A 212 4.36 2.93 -17.21
CA VAL A 212 4.82 2.10 -16.07
C VAL A 212 5.28 2.99 -14.93
N ASP A 213 6.47 3.58 -15.04
CA ASP A 213 7.01 4.58 -14.09
C ASP A 213 7.29 5.93 -14.76
N LYS A 214 7.66 5.91 -16.05
CA LYS A 214 7.88 7.12 -16.84
C LYS A 214 6.61 7.96 -16.99
N LEU A 215 6.80 9.27 -17.04
CA LEU A 215 5.73 10.27 -17.23
C LEU A 215 4.66 10.27 -16.12
N LEU A 216 4.89 9.52 -15.02
CA LEU A 216 4.21 9.75 -13.73
C LEU A 216 4.84 10.92 -12.97
N THR A 217 6.08 11.28 -13.32
CA THR A 217 6.81 12.43 -12.79
C THR A 217 7.32 13.33 -13.92
N GLY A 218 7.31 14.65 -13.69
CA GLY A 218 7.89 15.64 -14.61
C GLY A 218 7.14 15.88 -15.94
N PHE A 219 6.12 15.08 -16.25
CA PHE A 219 5.27 15.26 -17.44
C PHE A 219 4.08 16.17 -17.14
N ASP A 220 3.87 17.21 -17.94
CA ASP A 220 2.82 18.22 -17.70
C ASP A 220 1.99 18.40 -18.97
N GLU A 221 0.73 17.94 -18.95
CA GLU A 221 -0.21 18.07 -20.04
C GLU A 221 -1.58 18.50 -19.48
N PRO A 222 -1.98 19.77 -19.63
CA PRO A 222 -3.26 20.29 -19.13
C PRO A 222 -4.49 19.47 -19.53
N ARG A 223 -4.51 18.93 -20.75
CA ARG A 223 -5.65 18.17 -21.29
C ARG A 223 -5.76 16.76 -20.69
N ASN A 224 -4.73 16.30 -19.98
CA ASN A 224 -4.76 15.05 -19.25
C ASN A 224 -5.75 15.16 -18.09
N THR A 225 -6.88 14.46 -18.21
CA THR A 225 -8.05 14.65 -17.35
C THR A 225 -8.36 13.42 -16.52
N VAL A 226 -7.94 12.23 -16.96
CA VAL A 226 -8.23 10.97 -16.26
C VAL A 226 -6.96 10.16 -16.05
N LEU A 227 -6.75 9.68 -14.83
CA LEU A 227 -5.70 8.74 -14.47
C LEU A 227 -6.34 7.41 -14.08
N TYR A 228 -6.14 6.39 -14.91
CA TYR A 228 -6.50 5.01 -14.60
C TYR A 228 -5.32 4.33 -13.88
N ILE A 229 -5.60 3.68 -12.74
CA ILE A 229 -4.58 3.05 -11.90
C ILE A 229 -4.82 1.54 -11.83
N ASP A 230 -3.92 0.77 -12.43
CA ASP A 230 -3.76 -0.67 -12.17
C ASP A 230 -2.32 -0.96 -11.71
N LYS A 231 -1.85 -0.14 -10.76
CA LYS A 231 -0.52 -0.20 -10.16
C LYS A 231 -0.62 0.07 -8.66
N PRO A 232 0.09 -0.70 -7.79
CA PRO A 232 0.19 -0.36 -6.38
C PRO A 232 1.07 0.89 -6.25
N LEU A 233 0.43 2.04 -6.12
CA LEU A 233 1.08 3.32 -5.85
C LEU A 233 1.04 3.59 -4.35
N ARG A 234 2.15 4.12 -3.81
CA ARG A 234 2.28 4.45 -2.38
C ARG A 234 2.99 5.78 -2.19
N GLU A 235 2.69 6.45 -1.09
CA GLU A 235 3.36 7.67 -0.63
C GLU A 235 3.52 8.71 -1.77
N HIS A 236 4.74 9.20 -2.00
CA HIS A 236 5.09 10.22 -2.99
C HIS A 236 4.70 9.88 -4.42
N THR A 237 4.81 8.60 -4.79
CA THR A 237 4.53 8.17 -6.17
C THR A 237 3.05 8.34 -6.51
N LEU A 238 2.17 8.17 -5.53
CA LEU A 238 0.74 8.40 -5.67
C LEU A 238 0.45 9.89 -5.86
N LEU A 239 0.98 10.76 -4.99
CA LEU A 239 0.76 12.20 -5.07
C LEU A 239 1.29 12.81 -6.38
N GLN A 240 2.43 12.34 -6.88
CA GLN A 240 2.99 12.80 -8.16
C GLN A 240 2.10 12.43 -9.35
N ALA A 241 1.56 11.20 -9.32
CA ALA A 241 0.70 10.68 -10.36
C ALA A 241 -0.66 11.41 -10.39
N ILE A 242 -1.33 11.57 -9.24
CA ILE A 242 -2.63 12.26 -9.19
C ILE A 242 -2.51 13.74 -9.57
N ALA A 243 -1.38 14.38 -9.26
CA ALA A 243 -1.11 15.76 -9.64
C ALA A 243 -0.92 15.96 -11.15
N ARG A 244 -0.96 14.89 -11.96
CA ARG A 244 -0.94 15.00 -13.43
C ARG A 244 -2.29 15.38 -14.02
N VAL A 245 -3.39 15.06 -13.32
CA VAL A 245 -4.76 15.27 -13.83
C VAL A 245 -5.46 16.46 -13.20
N ASN A 246 -4.84 17.16 -12.25
CA ASN A 246 -5.39 18.36 -11.60
C ASN A 246 -5.02 19.69 -12.29
N ARG A 247 -4.34 19.66 -13.44
CA ARG A 247 -3.97 20.89 -14.18
C ARG A 247 -5.18 21.56 -14.80
N LEU A 248 -5.18 22.90 -14.81
CA LEU A 248 -6.21 23.72 -15.43
C LEU A 248 -6.21 23.55 -16.95
N ALA A 249 -7.38 23.32 -17.53
CA ALA A 249 -7.61 23.36 -18.96
C ALA A 249 -9.00 23.93 -19.24
N GLU A 250 -9.19 24.53 -20.41
CA GLU A 250 -10.49 25.06 -20.80
C GLU A 250 -11.53 23.93 -20.89
N GLY A 251 -12.68 24.12 -20.24
CA GLY A 251 -13.75 23.11 -20.17
C GLY A 251 -13.51 21.95 -19.20
N LYS A 252 -12.44 22.01 -18.39
CA LYS A 252 -12.12 20.99 -17.39
C LYS A 252 -12.49 21.47 -15.99
N ASP A 253 -13.46 20.80 -15.39
CA ASP A 253 -13.93 21.14 -14.04
C ASP A 253 -13.23 20.31 -12.95
N HIS A 254 -12.82 19.08 -13.28
CA HIS A 254 -12.24 18.12 -12.34
C HIS A 254 -11.16 17.26 -13.02
N GLY A 255 -10.21 16.75 -12.23
CA GLY A 255 -9.36 15.63 -12.61
C GLY A 255 -9.91 14.32 -12.03
N TYR A 256 -9.90 13.25 -12.81
CA TYR A 256 -10.50 11.97 -12.42
C TYR A 256 -9.44 10.91 -12.14
N ILE A 257 -9.62 10.16 -11.06
CA ILE A 257 -8.77 9.04 -10.67
C ILE A 257 -9.65 7.81 -10.60
N ILE A 258 -9.41 6.85 -11.50
CA ILE A 258 -10.14 5.59 -11.56
C ILE A 258 -9.20 4.46 -11.16
N ASP A 259 -9.49 3.80 -10.05
CA ASP A 259 -8.56 2.90 -9.40
C ASP A 259 -9.07 1.45 -9.35
N TYR A 260 -8.33 0.55 -10.00
CA TYR A 260 -8.62 -0.88 -10.08
C TYR A 260 -7.91 -1.72 -9.00
N ARG A 261 -7.21 -1.07 -8.07
CA ARG A 261 -6.37 -1.69 -7.03
C ARG A 261 -6.77 -1.34 -5.60
N GLY A 262 -7.55 -0.27 -5.38
CA GLY A 262 -8.03 0.12 -4.06
C GLY A 262 -6.98 0.86 -3.21
N VAL A 263 -6.24 1.79 -3.82
CA VAL A 263 -5.28 2.70 -3.19
C VAL A 263 -5.93 3.84 -2.38
N LEU A 264 -7.25 3.81 -2.13
CA LEU A 264 -7.96 4.87 -1.40
C LEU A 264 -7.39 5.14 0.01
N GLY A 265 -7.02 4.08 0.74
CA GLY A 265 -6.41 4.22 2.07
C GLY A 265 -5.06 4.96 1.99
N GLU A 266 -4.21 4.55 1.04
CA GLU A 266 -2.91 5.19 0.78
C GLU A 266 -3.07 6.65 0.31
N LEU A 267 -4.18 6.99 -0.35
CA LEU A 267 -4.49 8.35 -0.77
C LEU A 267 -4.85 9.24 0.44
N ASN A 268 -5.71 8.76 1.34
CA ASN A 268 -6.05 9.49 2.56
C ASN A 268 -4.82 9.70 3.43
N ASP A 269 -4.01 8.65 3.66
CA ASP A 269 -2.77 8.74 4.44
C ASP A 269 -1.79 9.75 3.83
N ALA A 270 -1.65 9.76 2.50
CA ALA A 270 -0.77 10.69 1.80
C ALA A 270 -1.27 12.15 1.86
N MET A 271 -2.59 12.37 1.81
CA MET A 271 -3.19 13.70 1.96
C MET A 271 -3.11 14.20 3.41
N ASP A 272 -3.36 13.35 4.39
CA ASP A 272 -3.28 13.71 5.81
C ASP A 272 -1.84 14.04 6.23
N VAL A 273 -0.84 13.32 5.70
CA VAL A 273 0.58 13.68 5.91
C VAL A 273 0.90 15.05 5.28
N TYR A 274 0.33 15.35 4.11
CA TYR A 274 0.52 16.62 3.42
C TYR A 274 -0.12 17.80 4.17
N ASP A 275 -1.31 17.59 4.74
CA ASP A 275 -2.02 18.58 5.55
C ASP A 275 -1.39 18.74 6.95
N ALA A 276 -0.98 17.65 7.59
CA ALA A 276 -0.26 17.70 8.87
C ALA A 276 1.09 18.43 8.74
N LEU A 277 1.78 18.32 7.60
CA LEU A 277 3.00 19.09 7.32
C LEU A 277 2.76 20.60 7.22
N ALA A 278 1.53 21.05 6.99
CA ALA A 278 1.18 22.47 7.08
C ALA A 278 1.18 22.97 8.53
N GLU A 279 0.86 22.10 9.50
CA GLU A 279 0.68 22.43 10.92
C GLU A 279 1.94 22.25 11.80
N TYR A 280 3.02 21.62 11.29
CA TYR A 280 4.27 21.49 12.05
C TYR A 280 5.06 22.81 12.10
N ASP A 281 5.18 23.36 13.32
CA ASP A 281 6.17 24.36 13.73
C ASP A 281 7.54 23.72 13.97
N ALA A 282 8.59 24.55 13.87
CA ALA A 282 10.00 24.13 13.79
C ALA A 282 10.60 23.57 15.10
N GLU A 283 9.84 23.46 16.20
CA GLU A 283 10.39 23.20 17.54
C GLU A 283 10.28 21.74 18.03
N ASP A 284 9.61 20.83 17.32
CA ASP A 284 9.34 19.46 17.81
C ASP A 284 10.26 18.35 17.23
N ILE A 285 11.51 18.66 16.85
CA ILE A 285 12.41 17.69 16.20
C ILE A 285 13.74 17.56 16.95
N GLU A 286 13.70 17.10 18.20
CA GLU A 286 14.91 16.74 18.97
C GLU A 286 15.15 15.22 19.06
N GLY A 287 14.26 14.39 18.51
CA GLY A 287 14.28 12.93 18.72
C GLY A 287 14.97 12.06 17.64
N THR A 288 15.43 12.60 16.51
CA THR A 288 15.85 11.78 15.35
C THR A 288 17.37 11.62 15.21
N PHE A 289 18.17 12.25 16.09
CA PHE A 289 19.63 12.30 15.98
C PHE A 289 20.38 11.09 16.56
N SER A 290 19.70 10.15 17.25
CA SER A 290 20.37 9.00 17.89
C SER A 290 20.64 7.81 16.96
N ASP A 291 19.79 7.49 15.97
CA ASP A 291 19.91 6.23 15.18
C ASP A 291 20.99 6.26 14.08
N VAL A 292 21.38 7.44 13.58
CA VAL A 292 22.21 7.54 12.37
C VAL A 292 23.71 7.43 12.68
N ALA A 293 24.14 7.96 13.82
CA ALA A 293 25.53 7.83 14.28
C ALA A 293 25.87 6.36 14.59
N ASP A 294 24.92 5.63 15.15
CA ASP A 294 25.05 4.22 15.47
C ASP A 294 25.23 3.37 14.21
N GLU A 295 24.45 3.61 13.15
CA GLU A 295 24.61 2.89 11.87
C GLU A 295 25.94 3.20 11.17
N ILE A 296 26.42 4.45 11.24
CA ILE A 296 27.75 4.82 10.72
C ILE A 296 28.86 4.06 11.47
N SER A 297 28.71 3.88 12.78
CA SER A 297 29.70 3.17 13.61
C SER A 297 29.76 1.66 13.32
N LYS A 298 28.64 1.05 12.91
CA LYS A 298 28.53 -0.39 12.60
C LYS A 298 29.12 -0.77 11.24
N LEU A 299 29.07 0.12 10.26
CA LEU A 299 29.46 -0.18 8.87
C LEU A 299 30.89 -0.75 8.72
N PRO A 300 31.94 -0.21 9.38
CA PRO A 300 33.28 -0.79 9.31
C PRO A 300 33.36 -2.23 9.82
N GLN A 301 32.61 -2.54 10.88
CA GLN A 301 32.57 -3.88 11.46
C GLN A 301 31.89 -4.86 10.51
N LEU A 302 30.70 -4.51 9.99
CA LEU A 302 29.96 -5.35 9.03
C LEU A 302 30.76 -5.61 7.73
N HIS A 303 31.51 -4.62 7.25
CA HIS A 303 32.41 -4.80 6.11
C HIS A 303 33.57 -5.75 6.43
N SER A 304 34.16 -5.62 7.62
CA SER A 304 35.21 -6.51 8.09
C SER A 304 34.70 -7.95 8.29
N ASP A 305 33.51 -8.12 8.86
CA ASP A 305 32.88 -9.42 9.10
C ASP A 305 32.58 -10.14 7.77
N LEU A 306 32.08 -9.41 6.76
CA LEU A 306 31.88 -9.95 5.42
C LEU A 306 33.18 -10.46 4.78
N TRP A 307 34.28 -9.70 4.93
CA TRP A 307 35.60 -10.13 4.47
C TRP A 307 36.21 -11.25 5.31
N ALA A 308 35.87 -11.32 6.62
CA ALA A 308 36.38 -12.31 7.55
C ALA A 308 36.00 -13.74 7.15
N ILE A 309 34.81 -13.90 6.57
CA ILE A 309 34.32 -15.19 6.03
C ILE A 309 35.34 -15.81 5.07
N PHE A 310 36.02 -14.98 4.26
CA PHE A 310 36.96 -15.43 3.24
C PHE A 310 38.43 -15.39 3.71
N GLN A 311 38.71 -15.18 5.01
CA GLN A 311 40.08 -15.24 5.55
C GLN A 311 40.85 -16.50 5.15
N PRO A 312 40.25 -17.73 5.20
CA PRO A 312 40.92 -18.96 4.82
C PRO A 312 41.22 -19.09 3.31
N VAL A 313 40.63 -18.23 2.47
CA VAL A 313 40.86 -18.25 1.02
C VAL A 313 42.21 -17.60 0.72
N GLY A 314 43.10 -18.38 0.12
CA GLY A 314 44.46 -17.96 -0.23
C GLY A 314 44.48 -16.80 -1.22
N ASN A 315 43.81 -16.95 -2.38
CA ASN A 315 43.69 -15.88 -3.36
C ASN A 315 42.25 -15.32 -3.41
N LYS A 316 42.01 -14.24 -2.68
CA LYS A 316 40.70 -13.56 -2.63
C LYS A 316 40.33 -12.80 -3.92
N GLN A 317 41.27 -12.66 -4.85
CA GLN A 317 41.03 -12.11 -6.19
C GLN A 317 40.65 -13.20 -7.20
N ASP A 318 40.85 -14.47 -6.84
CA ASP A 318 40.44 -15.61 -7.67
C ASP A 318 38.98 -15.98 -7.36
N ARG A 319 38.11 -15.66 -8.31
CA ARG A 319 36.68 -15.88 -8.20
C ARG A 319 36.32 -17.37 -8.09
N GLU A 320 37.09 -18.26 -8.71
CA GLU A 320 36.83 -19.70 -8.63
C GLU A 320 37.12 -20.25 -7.23
N GLN A 321 38.19 -19.78 -6.58
CA GLN A 321 38.53 -20.18 -5.22
C GLN A 321 37.49 -19.67 -4.20
N MET A 322 37.01 -18.45 -4.39
CA MET A 322 35.94 -17.86 -3.56
C MET A 322 34.62 -18.63 -3.70
N GLU A 323 34.27 -19.04 -4.92
CA GLU A 323 33.08 -19.86 -5.17
C GLU A 323 33.21 -21.25 -4.54
N ARG A 324 34.34 -21.94 -4.72
CA ARG A 324 34.59 -23.28 -4.13
C ARG A 324 34.61 -23.26 -2.62
N PHE A 325 35.11 -22.19 -2.01
CA PHE A 325 35.07 -22.03 -0.55
C PHE A 325 33.64 -21.98 0.01
N LEU A 326 32.71 -21.50 -0.81
CA LEU A 326 31.27 -21.43 -0.55
C LEU A 326 30.51 -22.70 -1.01
N GLU A 327 31.20 -23.83 -1.22
CA GLU A 327 30.56 -25.13 -1.47
C GLU A 327 29.76 -25.70 -0.29
N PRO A 328 30.15 -25.48 0.98
CA PRO A 328 29.33 -25.86 2.13
C PRO A 328 28.13 -24.93 2.35
N GLU A 329 26.94 -25.49 2.59
CA GLU A 329 25.68 -24.74 2.74
C GLU A 329 25.68 -23.79 3.95
N ASP A 330 26.25 -24.22 5.07
CA ASP A 330 26.45 -23.43 6.28
C ASP A 330 27.26 -22.15 6.01
N ARG A 331 28.33 -22.27 5.22
CA ARG A 331 29.17 -21.12 4.81
C ARG A 331 28.46 -20.19 3.85
N ARG A 332 27.64 -20.72 2.93
CA ARG A 332 26.82 -19.89 2.02
C ARG A 332 25.77 -19.09 2.77
N LYS A 333 25.05 -19.74 3.68
CA LYS A 333 24.02 -19.08 4.48
C LYS A 333 24.61 -17.93 5.30
N HIS A 334 25.73 -18.19 5.96
CA HIS A 334 26.46 -17.18 6.71
C HIS A 334 26.95 -16.02 5.82
N PHE A 335 27.45 -16.31 4.62
CA PHE A 335 27.82 -15.30 3.63
C PHE A 335 26.62 -14.46 3.16
N TYR A 336 25.46 -15.06 2.90
CA TYR A 336 24.27 -14.34 2.46
C TYR A 336 23.70 -13.42 3.54
N GLU A 337 23.70 -13.85 4.79
CA GLU A 337 23.29 -13.07 5.96
C GLU A 337 24.22 -11.86 6.13
N ALA A 338 25.53 -12.08 6.20
CA ALA A 338 26.54 -11.01 6.33
C ALA A 338 26.49 -10.00 5.17
N LEU A 339 26.31 -10.47 3.93
CA LEU A 339 26.16 -9.60 2.76
C LEU A 339 24.89 -8.76 2.83
N THR A 340 23.79 -9.32 3.34
CA THR A 340 22.51 -8.61 3.47
C THR A 340 22.59 -7.52 4.53
N ASP A 341 23.21 -7.80 5.67
CA ASP A 341 23.39 -6.82 6.75
C ASP A 341 24.33 -5.69 6.33
N TYR A 342 25.45 -6.03 5.68
CA TYR A 342 26.36 -5.05 5.08
C TYR A 342 25.66 -4.17 4.03
N ALA A 343 24.88 -4.77 3.11
CA ALA A 343 24.16 -4.02 2.08
C ALA A 343 23.09 -3.09 2.66
N ARG A 344 22.37 -3.55 3.70
CA ARG A 344 21.33 -2.76 4.39
C ARG A 344 21.96 -1.56 5.08
N CYS A 345 23.03 -1.77 5.87
CA CYS A 345 23.73 -0.72 6.59
C CYS A 345 24.39 0.28 5.62
N LEU A 346 25.10 -0.21 4.59
CA LEU A 346 25.75 0.66 3.59
C LEU A 346 24.73 1.52 2.84
N ARG A 347 23.55 0.98 2.50
CA ARG A 347 22.47 1.75 1.85
C ARG A 347 21.98 2.90 2.72
N VAL A 348 21.82 2.67 4.03
CA VAL A 348 21.42 3.70 5.00
C VAL A 348 22.51 4.75 5.13
N VAL A 349 23.74 4.33 5.37
CA VAL A 349 24.88 5.23 5.60
C VAL A 349 25.26 6.07 4.36
N LEU A 350 25.08 5.54 3.14
CA LEU A 350 25.28 6.28 1.88
C LEU A 350 24.27 7.41 1.64
N SER A 351 23.17 7.46 2.41
CA SER A 351 22.20 8.56 2.38
C SER A 351 22.52 9.69 3.38
N THR A 352 23.53 9.51 4.25
CA THR A 352 23.87 10.46 5.32
C THR A 352 25.06 11.35 4.99
N THR A 353 25.00 12.64 5.33
CA THR A 353 26.11 13.61 5.11
C THR A 353 27.34 13.33 5.98
N GLN A 354 27.13 13.00 7.25
CA GLN A 354 28.17 12.69 8.25
C GLN A 354 29.12 11.57 7.77
N PHE A 355 28.63 10.65 6.95
CA PHE A 355 29.45 9.60 6.35
C PHE A 355 30.44 10.14 5.31
N TYR A 356 30.02 11.03 4.42
CA TYR A 356 30.89 11.62 3.39
C TYR A 356 31.88 12.66 3.95
N GLU A 357 31.58 13.24 5.10
CA GLU A 357 32.46 14.15 5.84
C GLU A 357 33.54 13.40 6.60
N ASN A 358 33.18 12.33 7.30
CA ASN A 358 34.09 11.59 8.18
C ASN A 358 34.78 10.40 7.50
N THR A 359 34.37 10.03 6.28
CA THR A 359 34.94 8.88 5.55
C THR A 359 35.66 9.35 4.27
N PRO A 360 36.93 8.98 4.07
CA PRO A 360 37.66 9.31 2.84
C PRO A 360 36.98 8.74 1.59
N GLU A 361 36.96 9.50 0.49
CA GLU A 361 36.31 9.09 -0.78
C GLU A 361 36.81 7.73 -1.31
N ARG A 362 38.10 7.45 -1.14
CA ARG A 362 38.70 6.15 -1.49
C ARG A 362 38.02 4.99 -0.76
N ARG A 363 37.70 5.17 0.52
CA ARG A 363 37.07 4.14 1.36
C ARG A 363 35.59 3.97 1.02
N ILE A 364 34.89 5.06 0.68
CA ILE A 364 33.52 5.01 0.15
C ILE A 364 33.47 4.23 -1.17
N HIS A 365 34.44 4.47 -2.06
CA HIS A 365 34.57 3.73 -3.30
C HIS A 365 34.80 2.23 -3.04
N THR A 366 35.71 1.87 -2.12
CA THR A 366 35.95 0.49 -1.70
C THR A 366 34.68 -0.19 -1.21
N TYR A 367 33.90 0.46 -0.34
CA TYR A 367 32.64 -0.12 0.14
C TYR A 367 31.66 -0.45 -1.00
N LYS A 368 31.51 0.48 -1.96
CA LYS A 368 30.63 0.28 -3.13
C LYS A 368 31.14 -0.80 -4.08
N SER A 369 32.45 -0.84 -4.34
CA SER A 369 33.05 -1.86 -5.21
C SER A 369 32.92 -3.26 -4.61
N ASP A 370 33.13 -3.38 -3.30
CA ASP A 370 33.05 -4.65 -2.59
C ASP A 370 31.61 -5.17 -2.54
N LEU A 371 30.62 -4.29 -2.31
CA LEU A 371 29.21 -4.67 -2.38
C LEU A 371 28.85 -5.25 -3.75
N LYS A 372 29.29 -4.60 -4.84
CA LYS A 372 29.07 -5.08 -6.21
C LYS A 372 29.75 -6.43 -6.42
N TYR A 373 31.02 -6.57 -6.03
CA TYR A 373 31.78 -7.80 -6.15
C TYR A 373 31.09 -8.99 -5.43
N PHE A 374 30.67 -8.80 -4.17
CA PHE A 374 30.00 -9.85 -3.40
C PHE A 374 28.58 -10.16 -3.90
N HIS A 375 27.88 -9.17 -4.47
CA HIS A 375 26.60 -9.41 -5.14
C HIS A 375 26.78 -10.30 -6.37
N ASP A 376 27.77 -10.01 -7.21
CA ASP A 376 28.08 -10.82 -8.39
C ASP A 376 28.58 -12.23 -8.00
N LEU A 377 29.34 -12.35 -6.90
CA LEU A 377 29.76 -13.64 -6.33
C LEU A 377 28.55 -14.46 -5.87
N ARG A 378 27.61 -13.85 -5.13
CA ARG A 378 26.37 -14.51 -4.70
C ARG A 378 25.57 -15.03 -5.89
N GLN A 379 25.41 -14.24 -6.95
CA GLN A 379 24.72 -14.69 -8.16
C GLN A 379 25.42 -15.88 -8.82
N SER A 380 26.75 -15.83 -8.90
CA SER A 380 27.56 -16.92 -9.46
C SER A 380 27.45 -18.22 -8.66
N VAL A 381 27.54 -18.13 -7.32
CA VAL A 381 27.42 -19.26 -6.39
C VAL A 381 26.02 -19.90 -6.46
N ARG A 382 24.95 -19.09 -6.53
CA ARG A 382 23.58 -19.61 -6.68
C ARG A 382 23.40 -20.40 -7.98
N LYS A 383 24.02 -19.95 -9.08
CA LYS A 383 24.01 -20.67 -10.37
C LYS A 383 24.87 -21.94 -10.30
N ARG A 384 26.06 -21.87 -9.71
CA ARG A 384 27.04 -22.97 -9.65
C ARG A 384 26.58 -24.15 -8.80
N TYR A 385 25.93 -23.90 -7.67
CA TYR A 385 25.44 -24.93 -6.75
C TYR A 385 23.95 -25.26 -6.95
N ALA A 386 23.37 -24.86 -8.09
CA ALA A 386 21.98 -25.15 -8.47
C ALA A 386 20.93 -24.74 -7.41
N GLU A 387 21.20 -23.69 -6.62
CA GLU A 387 20.23 -23.11 -5.66
C GLU A 387 19.12 -22.30 -6.37
N ALA A 388 19.29 -22.03 -7.65
CA ALA A 388 18.22 -21.57 -8.52
C ALA A 388 17.70 -22.78 -9.31
N VAL A 389 16.61 -23.35 -8.82
CA VAL A 389 15.75 -24.20 -9.64
C VAL A 389 15.16 -23.27 -10.70
N ASP A 390 15.43 -23.57 -11.97
CA ASP A 390 14.82 -22.85 -13.07
C ASP A 390 13.33 -23.20 -13.13
N TYR A 391 12.51 -22.34 -12.54
CA TYR A 391 11.06 -22.49 -12.54
C TYR A 391 10.41 -21.95 -13.81
N SER A 392 11.17 -21.45 -14.79
CA SER A 392 10.60 -20.79 -15.98
C SER A 392 9.54 -21.66 -16.67
N ASP A 393 9.85 -22.95 -16.89
CA ASP A 393 8.91 -23.90 -17.50
C ASP A 393 7.66 -24.17 -16.65
N TYR A 394 7.75 -24.03 -15.32
CA TYR A 394 6.63 -24.21 -14.39
C TYR A 394 5.83 -22.91 -14.24
N GLU A 395 6.48 -21.74 -14.25
CA GLU A 395 5.85 -20.42 -14.23
C GLU A 395 4.93 -20.23 -15.44
N GLU A 396 5.37 -20.62 -16.64
CA GLU A 396 4.53 -20.51 -17.85
C GLU A 396 3.31 -21.43 -17.76
N LYS A 397 3.49 -22.67 -17.29
CA LYS A 397 2.40 -23.65 -17.15
C LYS A 397 1.40 -23.23 -16.06
N VAL A 398 1.88 -22.75 -14.92
CA VAL A 398 1.04 -22.25 -13.82
C VAL A 398 0.35 -20.95 -14.22
N ARG A 399 1.00 -20.05 -14.97
CA ARG A 399 0.36 -18.82 -15.50
C ARG A 399 -0.77 -19.15 -16.49
N LYS A 400 -0.54 -20.05 -17.45
CA LYS A 400 -1.60 -20.56 -18.35
C LYS A 400 -2.74 -21.19 -17.56
N LEU A 401 -2.42 -21.91 -16.49
CA LEU A 401 -3.42 -22.52 -15.63
C LEU A 401 -4.33 -21.48 -14.96
N MET A 402 -3.73 -20.41 -14.43
CA MET A 402 -4.46 -19.29 -13.84
C MET A 402 -5.33 -18.61 -14.89
N ASP A 403 -4.83 -18.41 -16.11
CA ASP A 403 -5.60 -17.79 -17.21
C ASP A 403 -6.80 -18.65 -17.66
N GLU A 404 -6.68 -19.98 -17.63
CA GLU A 404 -7.76 -20.90 -18.00
C GLU A 404 -8.84 -21.05 -16.90
N HIS A 405 -8.47 -20.93 -15.63
CA HIS A 405 -9.32 -21.30 -14.49
C HIS A 405 -9.77 -20.12 -13.62
N ILE A 406 -9.30 -18.91 -13.90
CA ILE A 406 -9.76 -17.68 -13.25
C ILE A 406 -10.70 -16.96 -14.22
N ARG A 407 -11.99 -16.90 -13.91
CA ARG A 407 -13.01 -16.20 -14.69
C ARG A 407 -13.23 -14.80 -14.15
N ALA A 408 -13.09 -13.77 -14.97
CA ALA A 408 -13.50 -12.43 -14.57
C ALA A 408 -15.02 -12.29 -14.71
N THR A 409 -15.71 -11.87 -13.66
CA THR A 409 -17.17 -11.71 -13.60
C THR A 409 -17.54 -10.22 -13.57
N GLY A 410 -17.18 -9.51 -14.64
CA GLY A 410 -17.54 -8.10 -14.83
C GLY A 410 -16.82 -7.10 -13.92
N THR A 411 -17.16 -5.82 -14.10
CA THR A 411 -16.60 -4.70 -13.33
C THR A 411 -17.71 -4.01 -12.56
N SER A 412 -17.53 -3.88 -11.24
CA SER A 412 -18.51 -3.27 -10.35
C SER A 412 -18.03 -1.87 -9.94
N ILE A 413 -18.88 -0.86 -10.13
CA ILE A 413 -18.61 0.53 -9.71
C ILE A 413 -18.86 0.64 -8.21
N ILE A 414 -17.87 1.11 -7.47
CA ILE A 414 -18.01 1.41 -6.05
C ILE A 414 -18.35 2.91 -5.95
N THR A 415 -19.64 3.23 -6.05
CA THR A 415 -20.12 4.62 -6.07
C THR A 415 -19.70 5.44 -4.84
N GLU A 416 -19.56 6.75 -5.02
CA GLU A 416 -19.34 7.73 -3.93
C GLU A 416 -20.58 7.89 -3.02
N ARG A 417 -20.27 7.85 -1.71
CA ARG A 417 -20.95 8.41 -0.52
C ARG A 417 -22.49 8.51 -0.51
N VAL A 418 -23.13 7.45 -0.04
CA VAL A 418 -24.26 7.59 0.89
C VAL A 418 -23.86 6.95 2.22
N ASN A 419 -23.99 7.72 3.30
CA ASN A 419 -23.74 7.24 4.64
C ASN A 419 -24.77 6.15 4.97
N ILE A 420 -24.33 4.96 5.37
CA ILE A 420 -25.24 3.85 5.71
C ILE A 420 -26.21 4.21 6.85
N PHE A 421 -25.90 5.22 7.66
CA PHE A 421 -26.75 5.72 8.74
C PHE A 421 -27.82 6.74 8.28
N GLU A 422 -27.76 7.22 7.04
CA GLU A 422 -28.87 7.96 6.40
C GLU A 422 -29.85 6.95 5.78
N ALA A 423 -30.56 6.22 6.63
CA ALA A 423 -31.36 5.06 6.26
C ALA A 423 -32.26 5.29 5.03
N ASP A 424 -33.04 6.37 5.03
CA ASP A 424 -33.98 6.67 3.94
C ASP A 424 -33.30 6.91 2.58
N LYS A 425 -32.10 7.52 2.57
CA LYS A 425 -31.36 7.78 1.33
C LYS A 425 -30.61 6.56 0.84
N PHE A 426 -30.00 5.82 1.77
CA PHE A 426 -29.25 4.60 1.44
C PHE A 426 -30.19 3.51 0.93
N ASP A 427 -31.33 3.31 1.58
CA ASP A 427 -32.30 2.29 1.19
C ASP A 427 -32.93 2.64 -0.16
N ALA A 428 -33.16 3.93 -0.45
CA ALA A 428 -33.61 4.38 -1.77
C ALA A 428 -32.57 4.18 -2.88
N GLU A 429 -31.27 4.33 -2.60
CA GLU A 429 -30.20 4.02 -3.57
C GLU A 429 -30.05 2.52 -3.81
N VAL A 430 -30.14 1.70 -2.75
CA VAL A 430 -30.13 0.24 -2.87
C VAL A 430 -31.34 -0.25 -3.66
N GLU A 431 -32.52 0.34 -3.48
CA GLU A 431 -33.72 -0.03 -4.23
C GLU A 431 -33.66 0.31 -5.73
N LYS A 432 -32.84 1.27 -6.15
CA LYS A 432 -32.61 1.55 -7.58
C LYS A 432 -31.83 0.45 -8.28
N LEU A 433 -31.17 -0.45 -7.54
CA LEU A 433 -30.39 -1.55 -8.09
C LEU A 433 -31.31 -2.70 -8.51
N GLY A 434 -31.09 -3.21 -9.72
CA GLY A 434 -32.04 -4.12 -10.38
C GLY A 434 -32.05 -5.57 -9.89
N THR A 435 -30.94 -6.09 -9.36
CA THR A 435 -30.82 -7.52 -9.00
C THR A 435 -30.59 -7.71 -7.49
N PRO A 436 -31.09 -8.81 -6.88
CA PRO A 436 -30.84 -9.12 -5.47
C PRO A 436 -29.35 -9.22 -5.13
N GLY A 437 -28.54 -9.80 -6.02
CA GLY A 437 -27.09 -9.84 -5.89
C GLY A 437 -26.46 -8.45 -5.80
N SER A 438 -26.79 -7.55 -6.73
CA SER A 438 -26.26 -6.17 -6.72
C SER A 438 -26.69 -5.38 -5.49
N LYS A 439 -27.91 -5.58 -5.00
CA LYS A 439 -28.37 -4.99 -3.74
C LYS A 439 -27.54 -5.49 -2.55
N ALA A 440 -27.34 -6.80 -2.45
CA ALA A 440 -26.59 -7.42 -1.36
C ALA A 440 -25.12 -6.97 -1.34
N ASP A 441 -24.49 -6.90 -2.51
CA ASP A 441 -23.09 -6.49 -2.63
C ASP A 441 -22.90 -5.02 -2.28
N THR A 442 -23.80 -4.13 -2.71
CA THR A 442 -23.78 -2.73 -2.30
C THR A 442 -23.89 -2.57 -0.79
N ILE A 443 -24.79 -3.33 -0.15
CA ILE A 443 -24.95 -3.31 1.32
C ILE A 443 -23.65 -3.78 2.00
N LEU A 444 -23.15 -4.97 1.66
CA LEU A 444 -21.97 -5.56 2.31
C LEU A 444 -20.71 -4.73 2.11
N ASN A 445 -20.52 -4.13 0.93
CA ASN A 445 -19.35 -3.30 0.64
C ASN A 445 -19.39 -1.96 1.38
N ASN A 446 -20.55 -1.31 1.44
CA ASN A 446 -20.69 -0.08 2.24
C ASN A 446 -20.52 -0.38 3.73
N MET A 447 -21.00 -1.54 4.21
CA MET A 447 -20.75 -1.98 5.57
C MET A 447 -19.26 -2.19 5.85
N LYS A 448 -18.50 -2.86 4.96
CA LYS A 448 -17.04 -3.00 5.11
C LYS A 448 -16.35 -1.66 5.25
N ARG A 449 -16.73 -0.68 4.42
CA ARG A 449 -16.17 0.67 4.50
C ARG A 449 -16.47 1.30 5.85
N THR A 450 -17.73 1.29 6.29
CA THR A 450 -18.11 1.89 7.58
C THR A 450 -17.48 1.17 8.77
N ILE A 451 -17.34 -0.15 8.71
CA ILE A 451 -16.62 -0.96 9.71
C ILE A 451 -15.17 -0.50 9.82
N THR A 452 -14.48 -0.25 8.70
CA THR A 452 -13.10 0.25 8.70
C THR A 452 -13.00 1.68 9.18
N GLU A 453 -13.86 2.57 8.68
CA GLU A 453 -13.87 4.01 9.04
C GLU A 453 -14.17 4.24 10.53
N ARG A 454 -15.00 3.39 11.13
CA ARG A 454 -15.43 3.50 12.53
C ARG A 454 -14.78 2.49 13.45
N MET A 455 -13.79 1.73 12.97
CA MET A 455 -13.12 0.68 13.75
C MET A 455 -12.58 1.22 15.07
N ASP A 456 -12.07 2.45 15.06
CA ASP A 456 -11.50 3.11 16.24
C ASP A 456 -12.56 3.51 17.29
N GLU A 457 -13.85 3.58 16.91
CA GLU A 457 -14.95 3.94 17.83
C GLU A 457 -15.39 2.75 18.70
N ASP A 458 -15.36 1.54 18.16
CA ASP A 458 -15.71 0.30 18.87
C ASP A 458 -15.02 -0.93 18.21
N PRO A 459 -13.73 -1.15 18.49
CA PRO A 459 -12.95 -2.18 17.82
C PRO A 459 -13.49 -3.60 17.98
N ALA A 460 -14.14 -3.89 19.12
CA ALA A 460 -14.71 -5.20 19.38
C ALA A 460 -16.00 -5.44 18.58
N LEU A 461 -16.87 -4.44 18.51
CA LEU A 461 -18.11 -4.48 17.74
C LEU A 461 -17.84 -4.61 16.24
N TYR A 462 -17.00 -3.72 15.70
CA TYR A 462 -16.74 -3.65 14.26
C TYR A 462 -15.90 -4.84 13.77
N ARG A 463 -15.02 -5.42 14.60
CA ARG A 463 -14.34 -6.69 14.28
C ARG A 463 -15.33 -7.84 14.11
N ARG A 464 -16.32 -7.98 15.00
CA ARG A 464 -17.36 -9.01 14.89
C ARG A 464 -18.21 -8.82 13.63
N PHE A 465 -18.57 -7.58 13.29
CA PHE A 465 -19.29 -7.31 12.05
C PHE A 465 -18.45 -7.59 10.81
N SER A 466 -17.13 -7.33 10.85
CA SER A 466 -16.20 -7.70 9.78
C SER A 466 -16.22 -9.20 9.52
N GLU A 467 -16.16 -10.01 10.57
CA GLU A 467 -16.22 -11.47 10.49
C GLU A 467 -17.54 -11.95 9.88
N LEU A 468 -18.69 -11.41 10.34
CA LEU A 468 -20.00 -11.78 9.82
C LEU A 468 -20.21 -11.39 8.35
N VAL A 469 -19.70 -10.22 7.95
CA VAL A 469 -19.71 -9.78 6.56
C VAL A 469 -18.85 -10.70 5.70
N GLU A 470 -17.66 -11.09 6.17
CA GLU A 470 -16.80 -12.04 5.49
C GLU A 470 -17.44 -13.44 5.40
N GLU A 471 -18.07 -13.91 6.47
CA GLU A 471 -18.77 -15.19 6.50
C GLU A 471 -19.93 -15.23 5.50
N THR A 472 -20.73 -14.17 5.43
CA THR A 472 -21.83 -14.03 4.46
C THR A 472 -21.31 -14.08 3.02
N ILE A 473 -20.22 -13.37 2.74
CA ILE A 473 -19.57 -13.38 1.42
C ILE A 473 -19.01 -14.77 1.08
N LEU A 474 -18.39 -15.44 2.05
CA LEU A 474 -17.82 -16.78 1.87
C LEU A 474 -18.92 -17.84 1.68
N ALA A 475 -20.02 -17.77 2.42
CA ALA A 475 -21.16 -18.67 2.29
C ALA A 475 -21.77 -18.60 0.89
N TYR A 476 -21.96 -17.39 0.35
CA TYR A 476 -22.46 -17.19 -1.01
C TYR A 476 -21.47 -17.73 -2.05
N ARG A 477 -20.18 -17.41 -1.92
CA ARG A 477 -19.12 -17.88 -2.83
C ARG A 477 -18.98 -19.41 -2.87
N GLN A 478 -19.33 -20.07 -1.77
CA GLN A 478 -19.29 -21.54 -1.68
C GLN A 478 -20.62 -22.19 -2.08
N GLY A 479 -21.59 -21.42 -2.59
CA GLY A 479 -22.91 -21.91 -2.97
C GLY A 479 -23.73 -22.45 -1.79
N ARG A 480 -23.38 -22.07 -0.56
CA ARG A 480 -24.15 -22.46 0.64
C ARG A 480 -25.42 -21.64 0.81
N ILE A 481 -25.45 -20.45 0.24
CA ILE A 481 -26.59 -19.54 0.21
C ILE A 481 -26.77 -18.98 -1.20
N ASP A 482 -28.01 -18.69 -1.59
CA ASP A 482 -28.34 -18.10 -2.89
C ASP A 482 -28.39 -16.55 -2.85
N GLU A 483 -28.69 -15.90 -3.99
CA GLU A 483 -28.72 -14.43 -4.09
C GLU A 483 -29.79 -13.77 -3.19
N LEU A 484 -30.92 -14.45 -2.95
CA LEU A 484 -32.00 -13.94 -2.11
C LEU A 484 -31.62 -14.07 -0.63
N GLU A 485 -31.00 -15.19 -0.25
CA GLU A 485 -30.49 -15.41 1.10
C GLU A 485 -29.32 -14.49 1.43
N LYS A 486 -28.43 -14.23 0.46
CA LYS A 486 -27.34 -13.26 0.59
C LYS A 486 -27.87 -11.85 0.85
N LEU A 487 -28.90 -11.43 0.12
CA LEU A 487 -29.55 -10.13 0.33
C LEU A 487 -30.18 -10.04 1.73
N ALA A 488 -30.95 -11.06 2.13
CA ALA A 488 -31.58 -11.09 3.45
C ALA A 488 -30.56 -11.03 4.59
N GLN A 489 -29.43 -11.73 4.48
CA GLN A 489 -28.34 -11.67 5.46
C GLN A 489 -27.65 -10.30 5.48
N ALA A 490 -27.42 -9.70 4.31
CA ALA A 490 -26.85 -8.36 4.19
C ALA A 490 -27.75 -7.30 4.84
N GLU A 491 -29.06 -7.33 4.58
CA GLU A 491 -30.05 -6.43 5.19
C GLU A 491 -30.13 -6.61 6.71
N ALA A 492 -30.10 -7.86 7.19
CA ALA A 492 -30.10 -8.16 8.62
C ALA A 492 -28.86 -7.60 9.33
N LEU A 493 -27.67 -7.78 8.74
CA LEU A 493 -26.44 -7.23 9.29
C LEU A 493 -26.42 -5.70 9.23
N LEU A 494 -26.91 -5.09 8.15
CA LEU A 494 -27.04 -3.63 8.03
C LEU A 494 -27.94 -3.06 9.13
N HIS A 495 -29.07 -3.72 9.40
CA HIS A 495 -29.96 -3.33 10.50
C HIS A 495 -29.27 -3.45 11.87
N GLN A 496 -28.47 -4.50 12.09
CA GLN A 496 -27.70 -4.66 13.34
C GLN A 496 -26.67 -3.54 13.52
N ILE A 497 -25.92 -3.20 12.47
CA ILE A 497 -24.96 -2.08 12.51
C ILE A 497 -25.66 -0.75 12.78
N ARG A 498 -26.78 -0.47 12.11
CA ARG A 498 -27.58 0.76 12.31
C ARG A 498 -28.15 0.87 13.71
N SER A 499 -28.64 -0.24 14.27
CA SER A 499 -29.23 -0.26 15.61
C SER A 499 -28.18 -0.17 16.72
N GLY A 500 -26.89 -0.38 16.44
CA GLY A 500 -25.82 -0.40 17.44
C GLY A 500 -25.95 -1.53 18.47
N HIS A 501 -26.85 -2.50 18.23
CA HIS A 501 -27.10 -3.61 19.14
C HIS A 501 -26.41 -4.86 18.63
N THR A 502 -25.32 -5.26 19.29
CA THR A 502 -24.86 -6.65 19.23
C THR A 502 -25.77 -7.49 20.12
N SER A 503 -26.36 -8.55 19.55
CA SER A 503 -26.99 -9.60 20.35
C SER A 503 -25.95 -10.15 21.35
N GLY A 504 -26.19 -9.95 22.65
CA GLY A 504 -25.34 -10.43 23.74
C GLY A 504 -24.85 -9.40 24.78
N LEU A 505 -25.15 -8.11 24.63
CA LEU A 505 -24.78 -7.09 25.63
C LEU A 505 -25.65 -7.17 26.90
N PRO A 506 -25.07 -7.07 28.12
CA PRO A 506 -25.82 -6.94 29.37
C PRO A 506 -26.75 -5.72 29.36
N GLN A 507 -28.03 -5.89 29.75
CA GLN A 507 -29.05 -4.82 29.75
C GLN A 507 -28.64 -3.56 30.53
N LYS A 508 -27.76 -3.70 31.53
CA LYS A 508 -27.29 -2.57 32.34
C LYS A 508 -26.39 -1.58 31.58
N LEU A 509 -25.83 -1.98 30.43
CA LEU A 509 -24.99 -1.14 29.57
C LEU A 509 -25.81 -0.25 28.63
N THR A 510 -27.07 -0.60 28.34
CA THR A 510 -27.92 0.09 27.36
C THR A 510 -28.22 1.56 27.72
N ARG A 511 -28.05 1.95 28.99
CA ARG A 511 -28.25 3.32 29.49
C ARG A 511 -26.99 4.20 29.47
N TYR A 512 -25.85 3.66 29.07
CA TYR A 512 -24.55 4.33 29.07
C TYR A 512 -24.06 4.52 27.63
N GLN A 513 -23.45 5.67 27.34
CA GLN A 513 -23.16 6.07 25.96
C GLN A 513 -21.89 5.42 25.41
N HIS A 514 -20.91 5.15 26.26
CA HIS A 514 -19.57 4.70 25.88
C HIS A 514 -19.20 3.33 26.48
N ALA A 515 -19.85 2.90 27.56
CA ALA A 515 -19.62 1.67 28.28
C ALA A 515 -19.80 0.41 27.42
N PRO A 516 -20.74 0.33 26.45
CA PRO A 516 -20.78 -0.81 25.53
C PRO A 516 -19.45 -1.05 24.78
N ALA A 517 -18.72 0.00 24.40
CA ALA A 517 -17.45 -0.12 23.69
C ALA A 517 -16.31 -0.56 24.62
N TYR A 518 -16.28 -0.03 25.85
CA TYR A 518 -15.31 -0.46 26.86
C TYR A 518 -15.55 -1.91 27.30
N TYR A 519 -16.82 -2.35 27.34
CA TYR A 519 -17.17 -3.74 27.62
C TYR A 519 -16.58 -4.70 26.60
N GLY A 520 -16.61 -4.36 25.30
CA GLY A 520 -16.02 -5.18 24.25
C GLY A 520 -14.50 -5.33 24.40
N ILE A 521 -13.81 -4.24 24.76
CA ILE A 521 -12.36 -4.26 25.05
C ILE A 521 -12.06 -5.18 26.24
N LEU A 522 -12.79 -4.98 27.35
CA LEU A 522 -12.63 -5.77 28.58
C LEU A 522 -12.95 -7.25 28.37
N GLN A 523 -13.98 -7.57 27.58
CA GLN A 523 -14.36 -8.93 27.27
C GLN A 523 -13.25 -9.67 26.51
N VAL A 524 -12.60 -9.03 25.54
CA VAL A 524 -11.49 -9.63 24.79
C VAL A 524 -10.26 -9.80 25.67
N ALA A 525 -9.88 -8.76 26.41
CA ALA A 525 -8.66 -8.76 27.23
C ALA A 525 -8.74 -9.73 28.43
N LEU A 526 -9.95 -9.90 28.99
CA LEU A 526 -10.16 -10.67 30.20
C LEU A 526 -10.88 -12.02 29.97
N ASN A 527 -11.04 -12.43 28.71
CA ASN A 527 -11.71 -13.68 28.35
C ASN A 527 -11.07 -14.91 29.03
N GLU A 528 -9.73 -14.93 29.12
CA GLU A 528 -8.96 -16.05 29.69
C GLU A 528 -9.06 -16.12 31.23
N TYR A 529 -9.55 -15.05 31.87
CA TYR A 529 -9.69 -14.94 33.33
C TYR A 529 -11.08 -15.32 33.84
N GLY A 530 -12.00 -15.72 32.95
CA GLY A 530 -13.27 -16.34 33.32
C GLY A 530 -14.26 -15.42 34.06
N LEU A 531 -14.16 -14.10 33.88
CA LEU A 531 -15.11 -13.13 34.45
C LEU A 531 -16.52 -13.32 33.86
N ASP A 532 -17.54 -13.17 34.71
CA ASP A 532 -18.91 -13.15 34.24
C ASP A 532 -19.24 -11.84 33.50
N ALA A 533 -20.21 -11.93 32.59
CA ALA A 533 -20.65 -10.79 31.78
C ALA A 533 -21.17 -9.62 32.63
N ASP A 534 -21.64 -9.89 33.85
CA ASP A 534 -22.16 -8.85 34.74
C ASP A 534 -21.02 -8.01 35.31
N ARG A 535 -19.94 -8.63 35.83
CA ARG A 535 -18.79 -7.87 36.36
C ARG A 535 -18.08 -7.07 35.27
N LEU A 536 -17.87 -7.67 34.09
CA LEU A 536 -17.28 -6.95 32.95
C LEU A 536 -18.07 -5.68 32.60
N ALA A 537 -19.39 -5.76 32.68
CA ALA A 537 -20.25 -4.60 32.46
C ALA A 537 -20.15 -3.55 33.58
N ASP A 538 -19.92 -3.93 34.83
CA ASP A 538 -19.68 -2.95 35.90
C ASP A 538 -18.37 -2.19 35.70
N PHE A 539 -17.31 -2.88 35.28
CA PHE A 539 -16.02 -2.24 34.97
C PHE A 539 -16.10 -1.34 33.74
N ALA A 540 -16.87 -1.73 32.73
CA ALA A 540 -17.12 -0.88 31.57
C ALA A 540 -17.85 0.43 31.96
N ILE A 541 -18.83 0.32 32.88
CA ILE A 541 -19.55 1.49 33.43
C ILE A 541 -18.60 2.37 34.27
N GLN A 542 -17.72 1.76 35.07
CA GLN A 542 -16.74 2.49 35.87
C GLN A 542 -15.72 3.23 34.98
N SER A 543 -15.31 2.61 33.87
CA SER A 543 -14.43 3.24 32.87
C SER A 543 -15.06 4.51 32.28
N GLU A 544 -16.34 4.45 31.87
CA GLU A 544 -17.07 5.64 31.38
C GLU A 544 -17.13 6.74 32.44
N LYS A 545 -17.49 6.41 33.69
CA LYS A 545 -17.57 7.40 34.79
C LYS A 545 -16.23 8.05 35.09
N ILE A 546 -15.14 7.28 35.06
CA ILE A 546 -13.79 7.82 35.25
C ILE A 546 -13.50 8.85 34.17
N ILE A 547 -13.67 8.48 32.90
CA ILE A 547 -13.38 9.36 31.76
C ILE A 547 -14.24 10.62 31.82
N GLU A 548 -15.55 10.51 32.09
CA GLU A 548 -16.44 11.65 32.22
C GLU A 548 -16.06 12.60 33.36
N SER A 549 -15.59 12.06 34.50
CA SER A 549 -15.22 12.88 35.66
C SER A 549 -13.99 13.78 35.43
N TYR A 550 -13.11 13.39 34.52
CA TYR A 550 -11.91 14.15 34.14
C TYR A 550 -12.09 14.92 32.83
N ARG A 551 -13.25 14.80 32.16
CA ARG A 551 -13.52 15.43 30.86
C ARG A 551 -13.57 16.95 30.98
N ILE A 552 -12.73 17.62 30.19
CA ILE A 552 -12.72 19.07 29.97
C ILE A 552 -12.66 19.34 28.45
N THR A 553 -12.94 20.56 27.98
CA THR A 553 -13.10 20.88 26.53
C THR A 553 -11.92 20.43 25.64
N ASP A 554 -10.69 20.45 26.14
CA ASP A 554 -9.45 20.11 25.41
C ASP A 554 -8.79 18.80 25.86
N TRP A 555 -9.51 17.92 26.59
CA TRP A 555 -8.92 16.74 27.23
C TRP A 555 -8.27 15.75 26.23
N VAL A 556 -8.75 15.70 24.98
CA VAL A 556 -8.21 14.86 23.89
C VAL A 556 -6.78 15.27 23.50
N SER A 557 -6.42 16.55 23.64
CA SER A 557 -5.07 17.07 23.39
C SER A 557 -4.25 17.30 24.68
N ASN A 558 -4.91 17.33 25.84
CA ASN A 558 -4.28 17.65 27.11
C ASN A 558 -3.64 16.43 27.79
N LEU A 559 -2.31 16.33 27.72
CA LEU A 559 -1.53 15.23 28.29
C LEU A 559 -1.69 15.09 29.81
N ASP A 560 -1.86 16.19 30.55
CA ASP A 560 -2.04 16.13 32.00
C ASP A 560 -3.37 15.49 32.39
N VAL A 561 -4.44 15.81 31.67
CA VAL A 561 -5.75 15.20 31.87
C VAL A 561 -5.73 13.73 31.48
N GLN A 562 -5.12 13.39 30.34
CA GLN A 562 -4.96 11.99 29.93
C GLN A 562 -4.17 11.18 30.95
N ASN A 563 -3.08 11.73 31.51
CA ASN A 563 -2.29 11.06 32.54
C ASN A 563 -3.10 10.86 33.84
N ARG A 564 -4.01 11.77 34.19
CA ARG A 564 -4.93 11.58 35.33
C ARG A 564 -5.95 10.48 35.06
N ILE A 565 -6.54 10.45 33.85
CA ILE A 565 -7.45 9.38 33.43
C ILE A 565 -6.74 8.03 33.46
N LYS A 566 -5.52 7.94 32.90
CA LYS A 566 -4.71 6.71 32.93
C LYS A 566 -4.48 6.20 34.35
N ARG A 567 -4.14 7.08 35.30
CA ARG A 567 -3.96 6.72 36.71
C ARG A 567 -5.26 6.22 37.36
N ALA A 568 -6.39 6.87 37.08
CA ALA A 568 -7.68 6.44 37.62
C ALA A 568 -8.15 5.09 37.03
N LEU A 569 -7.87 4.84 35.74
CA LEU A 569 -8.11 3.53 35.12
C LEU A 569 -7.16 2.46 35.66
N ASP A 570 -5.91 2.80 35.95
CA ASP A 570 -4.93 1.91 36.59
C ASP A 570 -5.38 1.50 38.00
N GLU A 571 -5.85 2.45 38.81
CA GLU A 571 -6.44 2.17 40.13
C GLU A 571 -7.68 1.25 40.03
N MET A 572 -8.55 1.48 39.05
CA MET A 572 -9.71 0.60 38.79
C MET A 572 -9.27 -0.82 38.39
N ILE A 573 -8.27 -0.96 37.53
CA ILE A 573 -7.76 -2.27 37.11
C ILE A 573 -7.08 -2.99 38.29
N TYR A 574 -6.39 -2.25 39.15
CA TYR A 574 -5.82 -2.81 40.38
C TYR A 574 -6.90 -3.36 41.33
N GLU A 575 -8.04 -2.68 41.48
CA GLU A 575 -9.20 -3.19 42.22
C GLU A 575 -9.77 -4.48 41.57
N LEU A 576 -9.76 -4.55 40.24
CA LEU A 576 -10.16 -5.73 39.48
C LEU A 576 -9.20 -6.91 39.70
N GLU A 577 -7.89 -6.68 39.71
CA GLU A 577 -6.87 -7.70 40.01
C GLU A 577 -7.05 -8.29 41.41
N GLN A 578 -7.35 -7.46 42.41
CA GLN A 578 -7.63 -7.92 43.77
C GLN A 578 -8.86 -8.85 43.85
N GLN A 579 -9.84 -8.65 42.96
CA GLN A 579 -11.03 -9.50 42.89
C GLN A 579 -10.81 -10.78 42.08
N LEU A 580 -9.89 -10.76 41.11
CA LEU A 580 -9.52 -11.91 40.28
C LEU A 580 -8.60 -12.90 41.02
N GLY A 581 -7.79 -12.43 41.96
CA GLY A 581 -6.85 -13.25 42.72
C GLY A 581 -5.56 -13.61 41.98
N ASP A 582 -5.47 -13.29 40.68
CA ASP A 582 -4.26 -13.35 39.86
C ASP A 582 -3.99 -11.98 39.22
N PRO A 583 -2.76 -11.43 39.32
CA PRO A 583 -2.41 -10.16 38.71
C PRO A 583 -2.31 -10.28 37.19
N LEU A 584 -2.76 -9.25 36.47
CA LEU A 584 -2.56 -9.14 35.03
C LEU A 584 -1.09 -8.79 34.76
N PRO A 585 -0.51 -9.23 33.62
CA PRO A 585 0.80 -8.76 33.22
C PRO A 585 0.83 -7.21 33.14
N PRO A 586 1.86 -6.53 33.67
CA PRO A 586 1.94 -5.06 33.63
C PRO A 586 1.78 -4.48 32.22
N GLU A 587 2.29 -5.19 31.21
CA GLU A 587 2.14 -4.84 29.80
C GLU A 587 0.68 -4.93 29.33
N ALA A 588 -0.07 -5.93 29.81
CA ALA A 588 -1.49 -6.10 29.48
C ALA A 588 -2.37 -5.00 30.12
N VAL A 589 -2.08 -4.63 31.37
CA VAL A 589 -2.74 -3.50 32.06
C VAL A 589 -2.52 -2.21 31.27
N LYS A 590 -1.27 -1.93 30.90
CA LYS A 590 -0.91 -0.74 30.12
C LYS A 590 -1.63 -0.71 28.77
N MET A 591 -1.65 -1.84 28.05
CA MET A 591 -2.36 -1.95 26.77
C MET A 591 -3.87 -1.76 26.93
N LEU A 592 -4.48 -2.29 27.98
CA LEU A 592 -5.91 -2.15 28.26
C LEU A 592 -6.29 -0.69 28.53
N ILE A 593 -5.50 0.01 29.34
CA ILE A 593 -5.69 1.45 29.62
C ILE A 593 -5.55 2.27 28.33
N GLU A 594 -4.52 1.98 27.53
CA GLU A 594 -4.30 2.67 26.26
C GLU A 594 -5.47 2.45 25.29
N GLN A 595 -5.99 1.23 25.17
CA GLN A 595 -7.13 0.92 24.31
C GLN A 595 -8.42 1.62 24.76
N ILE A 596 -8.73 1.61 26.07
CA ILE A 596 -9.89 2.32 26.62
C ILE A 596 -9.77 3.83 26.34
N LEU A 597 -8.57 4.40 26.52
CA LEU A 597 -8.34 5.82 26.29
C LEU A 597 -8.43 6.20 24.80
N GLU A 598 -7.89 5.41 23.89
CA GLU A 598 -7.97 5.69 22.46
C GLU A 598 -9.42 5.60 21.94
N VAL A 599 -10.19 4.59 22.39
CA VAL A 599 -11.63 4.51 22.08
C VAL A 599 -12.38 5.71 22.64
N ALA A 600 -12.04 6.17 23.84
CA ALA A 600 -12.64 7.36 24.42
C ALA A 600 -12.36 8.64 23.60
N LYS A 601 -11.13 8.81 23.12
CA LYS A 601 -10.75 9.92 22.23
C LYS A 601 -11.46 9.86 20.88
N ALA A 602 -11.54 8.68 20.28
CA ALA A 602 -12.21 8.48 19.00
C ALA A 602 -13.71 8.82 19.08
N ARG A 603 -14.38 8.41 20.17
CA ARG A 603 -15.81 8.70 20.39
C ARG A 603 -16.10 10.15 20.77
N ASP A 604 -15.12 10.90 21.30
CA ASP A 604 -15.30 12.33 21.66
C ASP A 604 -15.32 13.24 20.43
N LYS A 605 -14.56 12.89 19.37
CA LYS A 605 -14.53 13.60 18.08
C LYS A 605 -15.88 13.66 17.35
N LEU A 606 -16.89 12.90 17.81
CA LEU A 606 -18.23 12.82 17.22
C LEU A 606 -19.27 13.70 17.92
N VAL A 607 -18.97 14.20 19.12
CA VAL A 607 -19.92 14.98 19.95
C VAL A 607 -19.72 16.50 19.79
N THR A 608 -18.56 16.91 19.28
CA THR A 608 -18.26 18.26 18.74
C THR A 608 -18.43 18.28 17.23
#